data_AF-A0A1F3SVE0-F1
#
_entry.id   AF-A0A1F3SVE0-F1
#
_cell.length_a   1.000
_cell.length_b   1.000
_cell.length_c   1.000
_cell.angle_alpha   90.00
_cell.angle_beta   90.00
_cell.angle_gamma   90.00
#
_symmetry.space_group_name_H-M   'P 1'
#
loop_
_entity.id
_entity.type
_entity.pdbx_description
1 polymer ?
#
loop_
_entity_poly.entity_id
_entity_poly.type
_entity_poly.pdbx_seq_one_letter_code
_entity_poly.pdbx_strand_id
1 'polypeptide(L)'
;MKCYMSVDYMSKKKHNLLVVSHPDDETIFFGGLLLSENKRNWSVVCVTDANADKQGAKRLSEFHQATKKLGVKNLYFFHLPDLYEERLDINKIQQKLAQIPKPEEVYTHGPLGEYGHPHHQDVSFAVHQYFQQNSNKKTPVYSVAYNCMAEKVVKLTPAQYKKKVVILSQIYFSETERFMNFIPATAIECFTKLKFKEVAALYSYLTSDDNTDKNQRHLGVLEKYKWFMPYLDSFKIRLKNRLF
;
A
#
# COMPACT_ATOMS: atom_id res chain seq x y z
N MET A 1 -6.92 40.72 -10.58
CA MET A 1 -5.72 40.56 -11.44
C MET A 1 -5.58 39.07 -11.76
N LYS A 2 -5.99 38.67 -12.97
CA LYS A 2 -5.93 37.27 -13.43
C LYS A 2 -4.49 36.99 -13.86
N CYS A 3 -3.77 36.12 -13.14
CA CYS A 3 -2.50 35.60 -13.61
C CYS A 3 -2.77 34.25 -14.28
N TYR A 4 -2.93 34.28 -15.60
CA TYR A 4 -2.84 33.08 -16.43
C TYR A 4 -1.38 32.65 -16.43
N MET A 5 -1.03 31.58 -15.70
CA MET A 5 0.21 30.88 -15.96
C MET A 5 -0.03 29.84 -17.05
N SER A 6 0.75 29.99 -18.10
CA SER A 6 0.73 29.29 -19.37
C SER A 6 0.78 27.77 -19.23
N VAL A 7 0.02 27.13 -20.11
CA VAL A 7 0.15 25.71 -20.46
C VAL A 7 1.42 25.58 -21.31
N ASP A 8 2.58 25.58 -20.67
CA ASP A 8 3.85 25.25 -21.35
C ASP A 8 4.80 24.48 -20.43
N TYR A 9 5.08 23.24 -20.86
CA TYR A 9 6.34 22.52 -20.65
C TYR A 9 6.96 22.51 -19.24
N MET A 10 6.17 22.17 -18.21
CA MET A 10 6.74 21.43 -17.09
C MET A 10 7.17 20.07 -17.65
N SER A 11 8.47 19.87 -17.89
CA SER A 11 8.99 18.52 -18.10
C SER A 11 8.42 17.67 -16.96
N LYS A 12 7.55 16.70 -17.29
CA LYS A 12 6.93 15.82 -16.30
C LYS A 12 8.08 15.08 -15.64
N LYS A 13 8.60 15.61 -14.52
CA LYS A 13 9.68 14.97 -13.79
C LYS A 13 9.20 13.56 -13.46
N LYS A 14 9.87 12.58 -14.05
CA LYS A 14 9.59 11.17 -13.83
C LYS A 14 9.53 10.91 -12.33
N HIS A 15 8.46 10.28 -11.89
CA HIS A 15 8.24 9.97 -10.48
C HIS A 15 7.76 8.54 -10.32
N ASN A 16 8.05 7.98 -9.16
CA ASN A 16 7.40 6.78 -8.67
C ASN A 16 6.20 7.19 -7.80
N LEU A 17 5.23 6.29 -7.66
CA LEU A 17 4.09 6.46 -6.77
C LEU A 17 4.10 5.34 -5.73
N LEU A 18 3.93 5.70 -4.47
CA LEU A 18 3.60 4.77 -3.40
C LEU A 18 2.18 5.07 -2.92
N VAL A 19 1.34 4.04 -2.83
CA VAL A 19 -0.03 4.14 -2.30
C VAL A 19 -0.17 3.21 -1.11
N VAL A 20 -0.41 3.77 0.06
CA VAL A 20 -0.59 3.06 1.33
C VAL A 20 -1.94 3.36 1.95
N SER A 21 -2.40 2.46 2.83
CA SER A 21 -3.71 2.57 3.48
C SER A 21 -3.65 3.58 4.62
N HIS A 22 -2.65 3.43 5.50
CA HIS A 22 -2.57 4.10 6.78
C HIS A 22 -1.23 4.83 7.00
N PRO A 23 -1.19 5.82 7.89
CA PRO A 23 0.05 6.42 8.37
C PRO A 23 0.93 5.48 9.20
N ASP A 24 2.04 5.01 8.63
CA ASP A 24 3.08 4.12 9.19
C ASP A 24 3.52 3.09 8.14
N ASP A 25 2.56 2.61 7.33
CA ASP A 25 2.74 1.67 6.22
C ASP A 25 3.92 2.05 5.32
N GLU A 26 4.05 3.34 4.99
CA GLU A 26 5.09 3.87 4.12
C GLU A 26 6.48 3.70 4.73
N THR A 27 6.56 3.68 6.06
CA THR A 27 7.79 3.45 6.80
C THR A 27 8.02 1.96 7.03
N ILE A 28 6.99 1.22 7.47
CA ILE A 28 7.07 -0.20 7.81
C ILE A 28 7.50 -1.03 6.61
N PHE A 29 6.77 -0.90 5.49
CA PHE A 29 6.93 -1.78 4.34
C PHE A 29 7.78 -1.16 3.22
N PHE A 30 7.89 0.17 3.17
CA PHE A 30 8.51 0.88 2.04
C PHE A 30 9.57 1.90 2.47
N GLY A 31 9.90 2.01 3.76
CA GLY A 31 10.81 3.05 4.24
C GLY A 31 12.22 2.90 3.65
N GLY A 32 12.69 1.67 3.50
CA GLY A 32 13.93 1.33 2.82
C GLY A 32 13.92 1.65 1.34
N LEU A 33 12.84 1.32 0.65
CA LEU A 33 12.63 1.66 -0.77
C LEU A 33 12.70 3.17 -0.98
N LEU A 34 12.00 3.96 -0.17
CA LEU A 34 12.01 5.42 -0.23
C LEU A 34 13.40 6.01 0.07
N LEU A 35 14.13 5.43 1.03
CA LEU A 35 15.47 5.87 1.40
C LEU A 35 16.57 5.44 0.42
N SER A 36 16.33 4.41 -0.40
CA SER A 36 17.36 3.79 -1.25
C SER A 36 17.20 4.12 -2.73
N GLU A 37 15.97 4.30 -3.21
CA GLU A 37 15.70 4.59 -4.62
C GLU A 37 15.59 6.10 -4.86
N ASN A 38 16.64 6.69 -5.41
CA ASN A 38 16.76 8.13 -5.66
C ASN A 38 16.78 8.50 -7.15
N LYS A 39 16.63 7.55 -8.08
CA LYS A 39 16.63 7.83 -9.53
C LYS A 39 15.47 8.71 -9.97
N ARG A 40 14.37 8.71 -9.21
CA ARG A 40 13.14 9.46 -9.50
C ARG A 40 12.60 10.06 -8.20
N ASN A 41 11.84 11.14 -8.32
CA ASN A 41 11.12 11.68 -7.16
C ASN A 41 10.01 10.69 -6.74
N TRP A 42 9.65 10.73 -5.46
CA TRP A 42 8.52 9.98 -4.93
C TRP A 42 7.32 10.88 -4.71
N SER A 43 6.17 10.40 -5.17
CA SER A 43 4.86 10.81 -4.68
C SER A 43 4.31 9.73 -3.78
N VAL A 44 3.78 10.10 -2.62
CA VAL A 44 3.20 9.16 -1.65
C VAL A 44 1.76 9.55 -1.37
N VAL A 45 0.87 8.56 -1.35
CA VAL A 45 -0.55 8.69 -1.06
C VAL A 45 -0.86 7.91 0.21
N CYS A 46 -1.48 8.56 1.20
CA CYS A 46 -2.25 7.88 2.24
C CYS A 46 -3.73 7.88 1.85
N VAL A 47 -4.33 6.69 1.82
CA VAL A 47 -5.71 6.52 1.34
C VAL A 47 -6.73 6.95 2.39
N THR A 48 -6.50 6.60 3.65
CA THR A 48 -7.46 6.85 4.73
C THR A 48 -7.24 8.20 5.43
N ASP A 49 -8.20 8.61 6.26
CA ASP A 49 -8.07 9.73 7.18
C ASP A 49 -7.42 9.35 8.53
N ALA A 50 -7.10 8.05 8.71
CA ALA A 50 -6.49 7.47 9.90
C ALA A 50 -7.24 7.79 11.20
N ASN A 51 -8.55 7.98 11.12
CA ASN A 51 -9.36 8.53 12.19
C ASN A 51 -10.23 7.51 12.93
N ALA A 52 -9.96 6.20 12.78
CA ALA A 52 -10.70 5.14 13.48
C ALA A 52 -10.73 5.35 15.01
N ASP A 53 -9.61 5.81 15.57
CA ASP A 53 -9.45 6.12 17.00
C ASP A 53 -9.65 7.60 17.34
N LYS A 54 -10.27 8.39 16.44
CA LYS A 54 -10.44 9.85 16.59
C LYS A 54 -9.12 10.62 16.70
N GLN A 55 -8.04 10.06 16.14
CA GLN A 55 -6.68 10.62 16.17
C GLN A 55 -6.16 11.02 14.78
N GLY A 56 -7.03 11.15 13.77
CA GLY A 56 -6.63 11.39 12.38
C GLY A 56 -5.70 12.59 12.22
N ALA A 57 -5.98 13.72 12.87
CA ALA A 57 -5.11 14.90 12.80
C ALA A 57 -3.67 14.62 13.30
N LYS A 58 -3.53 13.86 14.40
CA LYS A 58 -2.22 13.43 14.92
C LYS A 58 -1.54 12.49 13.94
N ARG A 59 -2.24 11.43 13.49
CA ARG A 59 -1.68 10.42 12.59
C ARG A 59 -1.27 11.00 11.22
N LEU A 60 -2.04 11.91 10.65
CA LEU A 60 -1.67 12.60 9.40
C LEU A 60 -0.47 13.56 9.58
N SER A 61 -0.34 14.18 10.77
CA SER A 61 0.86 14.96 11.11
C SER A 61 2.10 14.07 11.21
N GLU A 62 1.98 12.91 11.86
CA GLU A 62 3.04 11.90 11.93
C GLU A 62 3.44 11.42 10.53
N PHE A 63 2.46 11.14 9.67
CA PHE A 63 2.69 10.81 8.25
C PHE A 63 3.50 11.85 7.51
N HIS A 64 3.12 13.12 7.65
CA HIS A 64 3.83 14.21 7.00
C HIS A 64 5.28 14.35 7.53
N GLN A 65 5.50 14.15 8.82
CA GLN A 65 6.83 14.19 9.42
C GLN A 65 7.71 13.01 8.96
N ALA A 66 7.15 11.80 8.95
CA ALA A 66 7.82 10.58 8.52
C ALA A 66 8.22 10.66 7.05
N THR A 67 7.27 10.99 6.17
CA THR A 67 7.51 11.11 4.72
C THR A 67 8.53 12.20 4.39
N LYS A 68 8.54 13.33 5.12
CA LYS A 68 9.60 14.33 5.03
C LYS A 68 10.97 13.75 5.40
N LYS A 69 11.08 12.97 6.49
CA LYS A 69 12.34 12.31 6.84
C LYS A 69 12.75 11.27 5.79
N LEU A 70 11.82 10.60 5.14
CA LEU A 70 12.08 9.64 4.05
C LEU A 70 12.47 10.31 2.72
N GLY A 71 12.43 11.65 2.63
CA GLY A 71 12.82 12.39 1.43
C GLY A 71 11.71 12.51 0.37
N VAL A 72 10.46 12.26 0.76
CA VAL A 72 9.29 12.42 -0.10
C VAL A 72 9.02 13.90 -0.35
N LYS A 73 8.72 14.25 -1.61
CA LYS A 73 8.47 15.64 -2.02
C LYS A 73 7.00 15.95 -2.27
N ASN A 74 6.25 14.97 -2.76
CA ASN A 74 4.83 15.12 -3.06
C ASN A 74 4.03 14.18 -2.18
N LEU A 75 3.13 14.74 -1.39
CA LEU A 75 2.30 14.00 -0.45
C LEU A 75 0.82 14.25 -0.76
N TYR A 76 0.02 13.20 -0.76
CA TYR A 76 -1.41 13.26 -1.01
C TYR A 76 -2.17 12.52 0.10
N PHE A 77 -3.27 13.12 0.52
CA PHE A 77 -4.21 12.53 1.47
C PHE A 77 -5.56 12.37 0.78
N PHE A 78 -6.06 11.15 0.72
CA PHE A 78 -7.35 10.89 0.08
C PHE A 78 -8.52 11.06 1.05
N HIS A 79 -8.29 10.94 2.36
CA HIS A 79 -9.31 11.13 3.40
C HIS A 79 -10.54 10.23 3.21
N LEU A 80 -10.34 8.98 2.82
CA LEU A 80 -11.42 8.00 2.94
C LEU A 80 -11.57 7.64 4.44
N PRO A 81 -12.80 7.42 4.95
CA PRO A 81 -13.00 7.08 6.35
C PRO A 81 -12.23 5.82 6.74
N ASP A 82 -11.39 5.91 7.76
CA ASP A 82 -10.80 4.75 8.44
C ASP A 82 -11.80 4.24 9.48
N LEU A 83 -12.54 3.19 9.15
CA LEU A 83 -13.54 2.60 10.02
C LEU A 83 -13.17 1.14 10.30
N TYR A 84 -13.19 0.75 11.57
CA TYR A 84 -13.00 -0.64 11.95
C TYR A 84 -14.05 -1.53 11.27
N GLU A 85 -13.63 -2.73 10.86
CA GLU A 85 -14.48 -3.77 10.25
C GLU A 85 -15.14 -3.41 8.91
N GLU A 86 -15.04 -2.16 8.45
CA GLU A 86 -15.55 -1.74 7.14
C GLU A 86 -14.48 -1.86 6.05
N ARG A 87 -14.93 -1.98 4.80
CA ARG A 87 -14.06 -2.00 3.61
C ARG A 87 -14.03 -0.64 2.97
N LEU A 88 -12.92 -0.30 2.34
CA LEU A 88 -12.80 0.96 1.61
C LEU A 88 -13.55 0.91 0.28
N ASP A 89 -14.17 2.03 -0.09
CA ASP A 89 -14.82 2.19 -1.39
C ASP A 89 -13.77 2.24 -2.52
N ILE A 90 -13.65 1.12 -3.24
CA ILE A 90 -12.72 0.94 -4.36
C ILE A 90 -12.90 2.01 -5.43
N ASN A 91 -14.14 2.39 -5.76
CA ASN A 91 -14.42 3.37 -6.81
C ASN A 91 -13.91 4.75 -6.41
N LYS A 92 -14.10 5.15 -5.14
CA LYS A 92 -13.55 6.42 -4.61
C LYS A 92 -12.03 6.45 -4.63
N ILE A 93 -11.35 5.34 -4.30
CA ILE A 93 -9.90 5.24 -4.41
C ILE A 93 -9.47 5.50 -5.86
N GLN A 94 -10.10 4.83 -6.83
CA GLN A 94 -9.76 4.96 -8.25
C GLN A 94 -10.03 6.37 -8.80
N GLN A 95 -11.14 7.00 -8.42
CA GLN A 95 -11.45 8.38 -8.78
C GLN A 95 -10.36 9.35 -8.30
N LYS A 96 -9.83 9.16 -7.10
CA LYS A 96 -8.73 9.96 -6.57
C LYS A 96 -7.39 9.62 -7.23
N LEU A 97 -7.10 8.35 -7.50
CA LEU A 97 -5.92 7.94 -8.30
C LEU A 97 -5.93 8.54 -9.71
N ALA A 98 -7.11 8.81 -10.27
CA ALA A 98 -7.23 9.49 -11.56
C ALA A 98 -6.63 10.90 -11.56
N GLN A 99 -6.65 11.58 -10.42
CA GLN A 99 -6.08 12.92 -10.25
C GLN A 99 -4.56 12.93 -10.08
N ILE A 100 -3.95 11.77 -9.83
CA ILE A 100 -2.50 11.66 -9.68
C ILE A 100 -1.83 11.63 -11.07
N PRO A 101 -0.75 12.43 -11.30
CA PRO A 101 0.05 12.35 -12.52
C PRO A 101 0.54 10.93 -12.79
N LYS A 102 0.69 10.55 -14.07
CA LYS A 102 1.09 9.19 -14.45
C LYS A 102 2.49 8.88 -13.90
N PRO A 103 2.64 7.86 -13.03
CA PRO A 103 3.94 7.44 -12.52
C PRO A 103 4.64 6.46 -13.47
N GLU A 104 5.95 6.32 -13.30
CA GLU A 104 6.77 5.34 -14.02
C GLU A 104 6.65 3.94 -13.40
N GLU A 105 6.53 3.87 -12.08
CA GLU A 105 6.31 2.65 -11.29
C GLU A 105 5.38 2.98 -10.11
N VAL A 106 4.53 2.02 -9.75
CA VAL A 106 3.64 2.10 -8.59
C VAL A 106 4.02 1.02 -7.58
N TYR A 107 4.02 1.39 -6.31
CA TYR A 107 4.24 0.51 -5.17
C TYR A 107 3.03 0.55 -4.25
N THR A 108 2.62 -0.60 -3.75
CA THR A 108 1.46 -0.73 -2.84
C THR A 108 1.50 -2.05 -2.06
N HIS A 109 0.47 -2.29 -1.26
CA HIS A 109 0.27 -3.48 -0.45
C HIS A 109 0.08 -4.76 -1.29
N GLY A 110 0.27 -5.91 -0.67
CA GLY A 110 -0.02 -7.23 -1.21
C GLY A 110 -1.52 -7.59 -1.13
N PRO A 111 -1.98 -8.54 -1.97
CA PRO A 111 -3.40 -8.89 -2.09
C PRO A 111 -3.98 -9.60 -0.85
N LEU A 112 -3.12 -10.14 0.03
CA LEU A 112 -3.53 -10.71 1.32
C LEU A 112 -3.56 -9.65 2.44
N GLY A 113 -3.05 -8.44 2.20
CA GLY A 113 -2.97 -7.35 3.17
C GLY A 113 -1.90 -7.57 4.24
N GLU A 114 -0.73 -8.10 3.86
CA GLU A 114 0.40 -8.41 4.75
C GLU A 114 -0.02 -9.31 5.91
N TYR A 115 -0.22 -8.72 7.09
CA TYR A 115 -0.72 -9.41 8.27
C TYR A 115 -2.23 -9.70 8.18
N GLY A 116 -2.93 -9.33 7.11
CA GLY A 116 -4.36 -9.60 6.88
C GLY A 116 -5.27 -8.37 6.93
N HIS A 117 -4.75 -7.15 6.84
CA HIS A 117 -5.58 -5.96 7.04
C HIS A 117 -6.55 -5.74 5.84
N PRO A 118 -7.87 -5.60 6.06
CA PRO A 118 -8.85 -5.41 4.97
C PRO A 118 -8.57 -4.18 4.09
N HIS A 119 -8.27 -3.02 4.68
CA HIS A 119 -7.89 -1.82 3.92
C HIS A 119 -6.67 -2.03 3.00
N HIS A 120 -5.67 -2.82 3.43
CA HIS A 120 -4.51 -3.12 2.58
C HIS A 120 -4.93 -3.94 1.35
N GLN A 121 -5.85 -4.90 1.53
CA GLN A 121 -6.43 -5.67 0.44
C GLN A 121 -7.20 -4.76 -0.53
N ASP A 122 -8.00 -3.83 -0.01
CA ASP A 122 -8.77 -2.86 -0.80
C ASP A 122 -7.87 -1.92 -1.61
N VAL A 123 -6.86 -1.35 -0.98
CA VAL A 123 -5.87 -0.49 -1.65
C VAL A 123 -5.10 -1.28 -2.70
N SER A 124 -4.63 -2.49 -2.37
CA SER A 124 -3.94 -3.36 -3.33
C SER A 124 -4.80 -3.64 -4.56
N PHE A 125 -6.07 -4.03 -4.37
CA PHE A 125 -7.00 -4.29 -5.46
C PHE A 125 -7.26 -3.03 -6.31
N ALA A 126 -7.61 -1.91 -5.67
CA ALA A 126 -7.91 -0.66 -6.36
C ALA A 126 -6.74 -0.16 -7.22
N VAL A 127 -5.52 -0.22 -6.68
CA VAL A 127 -4.29 0.19 -7.37
C VAL A 127 -4.00 -0.72 -8.56
N HIS A 128 -4.08 -2.05 -8.40
CA HIS A 128 -3.83 -2.98 -9.50
C HIS A 128 -4.89 -2.83 -10.60
N GLN A 129 -6.17 -2.73 -10.24
CA GLN A 129 -7.24 -2.53 -11.20
C GLN A 129 -7.00 -1.25 -12.00
N TYR A 130 -6.74 -0.14 -11.30
CA TYR A 130 -6.56 1.15 -11.93
C TYR A 130 -5.34 1.19 -12.87
N PHE A 131 -4.16 0.78 -12.41
CA PHE A 131 -2.92 0.93 -13.20
C PHE A 131 -2.63 -0.22 -14.17
N GLN A 132 -3.33 -1.35 -14.09
CA GLN A 132 -3.13 -2.45 -15.05
C GLN A 132 -4.25 -2.60 -16.07
N GLN A 133 -5.49 -2.20 -15.75
CA GLN A 133 -6.63 -2.30 -16.66
C GLN A 133 -6.91 -0.99 -17.41
N ASN A 134 -6.43 0.17 -16.92
CA ASN A 134 -6.56 1.43 -17.65
C ASN A 134 -5.48 1.54 -18.73
N SER A 135 -5.86 1.42 -20.00
CA SER A 135 -4.95 1.48 -21.15
C SER A 135 -4.11 2.77 -21.19
N ASN A 136 -4.70 3.92 -20.82
CA ASN A 136 -4.02 5.22 -20.85
C ASN A 136 -2.99 5.38 -19.71
N LYS A 137 -3.21 4.70 -18.58
CA LYS A 137 -2.34 4.75 -17.40
C LYS A 137 -1.68 3.40 -17.07
N LYS A 138 -1.49 2.52 -18.06
CA LYS A 138 -0.81 1.25 -17.85
C LYS A 138 0.60 1.50 -17.29
N THR A 139 0.83 1.09 -16.05
CA THR A 139 2.08 1.31 -15.31
C THR A 139 2.43 0.04 -14.53
N PRO A 140 3.71 -0.36 -14.45
CA PRO A 140 4.13 -1.47 -13.59
C PRO A 140 3.74 -1.22 -12.13
N VAL A 141 3.08 -2.21 -11.53
CA VAL A 141 2.71 -2.21 -10.10
C VAL A 141 3.51 -3.27 -9.38
N TYR A 142 4.15 -2.89 -8.28
CA TYR A 142 4.86 -3.76 -7.36
C TYR A 142 4.11 -3.81 -6.03
N SER A 143 3.82 -5.01 -5.56
CA SER A 143 3.35 -5.24 -4.19
C SER A 143 4.49 -5.57 -3.26
N VAL A 144 4.30 -5.34 -1.97
CA VAL A 144 5.09 -6.03 -0.93
C VAL A 144 5.05 -7.53 -1.22
N ALA A 145 6.22 -8.16 -1.30
CA ALA A 145 6.35 -9.60 -1.50
C ALA A 145 6.14 -10.36 -0.17
N TYR A 146 5.02 -10.06 0.50
CA TYR A 146 4.61 -10.77 1.71
C TYR A 146 3.96 -12.10 1.28
N ASN A 147 4.44 -13.22 1.80
CA ASN A 147 3.98 -14.57 1.41
C ASN A 147 4.12 -14.90 -0.09
N CYS A 148 5.14 -14.37 -0.78
CA CYS A 148 5.47 -14.79 -2.15
C CYS A 148 6.93 -14.47 -2.50
N MET A 149 7.41 -15.02 -3.63
CA MET A 149 8.78 -14.78 -4.08
C MET A 149 8.99 -13.32 -4.51
N ALA A 150 10.09 -12.73 -4.02
CA ALA A 150 10.50 -11.38 -4.37
C ALA A 150 11.16 -11.34 -5.76
N GLU A 151 10.85 -10.31 -6.54
CA GLU A 151 11.55 -9.97 -7.79
C GLU A 151 12.51 -8.79 -7.60
N LYS A 152 12.19 -7.91 -6.64
CA LYS A 152 13.01 -6.77 -6.26
C LYS A 152 13.28 -6.84 -4.76
N VAL A 153 14.55 -6.76 -4.40
CA VAL A 153 15.00 -6.77 -3.00
C VAL A 153 15.75 -5.47 -2.73
N VAL A 154 15.33 -4.76 -1.68
CA VAL A 154 16.00 -3.56 -1.19
C VAL A 154 16.64 -3.90 0.15
N LYS A 155 17.97 -3.86 0.19
CA LYS A 155 18.75 -4.05 1.42
C LYS A 155 19.21 -2.69 1.92
N LEU A 156 18.75 -2.29 3.10
CA LEU A 156 19.14 -1.02 3.70
C LEU A 156 20.59 -1.10 4.19
N THR A 157 21.32 0.00 4.04
CA THR A 157 22.57 0.24 4.79
C THR A 157 22.26 0.45 6.28
N PRO A 158 23.23 0.28 7.20
CA PRO A 158 23.02 0.57 8.62
C PRO A 158 22.49 1.98 8.89
N ALA A 159 22.93 2.99 8.12
CA ALA A 159 22.45 4.36 8.26
C ALA A 159 20.99 4.53 7.83
N GLN A 160 20.58 3.90 6.72
CA GLN A 160 19.19 3.91 6.28
C GLN A 160 18.29 3.15 7.26
N TYR A 161 18.73 1.99 7.74
CA TYR A 161 17.99 1.21 8.74
C TYR A 161 17.83 2.00 10.03
N LYS A 162 18.91 2.63 10.55
CA LYS A 162 18.85 3.53 11.71
C LYS A 162 17.82 4.64 11.51
N LYS A 163 17.78 5.25 10.32
CA LYS A 163 16.82 6.29 10.00
C LYS A 163 15.37 5.78 9.99
N LYS A 164 15.13 4.60 9.39
CA LYS A 164 13.82 3.91 9.40
C LYS A 164 13.35 3.65 10.83
N VAL A 165 14.17 3.02 11.67
CA VAL A 165 13.75 2.70 13.05
C VAL A 165 13.56 3.93 13.93
N VAL A 166 14.31 5.02 13.69
CA VAL A 166 14.08 6.31 14.37
C VAL A 166 12.72 6.91 14.01
N ILE A 167 12.26 6.76 12.77
CA ILE A 167 10.92 7.21 12.38
C ILE A 167 9.86 6.39 13.12
N LEU A 168 9.99 5.05 13.12
CA LEU A 168 9.05 4.17 13.82
C LEU A 168 9.02 4.46 15.33
N SER A 169 10.18 4.56 15.98
CA SER A 169 10.27 4.69 17.44
C SER A 169 10.07 6.11 17.98
N GLN A 170 10.12 7.15 17.14
CA GLN A 170 9.96 8.54 17.62
C GLN A 170 8.77 9.27 17.02
N ILE A 171 8.38 8.93 15.77
CA ILE A 171 7.25 9.58 15.10
C ILE A 171 6.01 8.72 15.27
N TYR A 172 6.10 7.41 15.00
CA TYR A 172 4.98 6.47 15.17
C TYR A 172 5.07 5.68 16.48
N PHE A 173 5.55 6.31 17.56
CA PHE A 173 5.82 5.60 18.81
C PHE A 173 4.60 4.81 19.32
N SER A 174 3.44 5.47 19.44
CA SER A 174 2.21 4.84 19.95
C SER A 174 1.73 3.67 19.10
N GLU A 175 1.78 3.80 17.76
CA GLU A 175 1.38 2.71 16.85
C GLU A 175 2.37 1.55 16.91
N THR A 176 3.68 1.86 16.94
CA THR A 176 4.74 0.86 17.06
C THR A 176 4.63 0.10 18.38
N GLU A 177 4.35 0.80 19.48
CA GLU A 177 4.12 0.19 20.80
C GLU A 177 2.89 -0.73 20.78
N ARG A 178 1.77 -0.27 20.22
CA ARG A 178 0.52 -1.05 20.11
C ARG A 178 0.70 -2.35 19.34
N PHE A 179 1.51 -2.33 18.28
CA PHE A 179 1.65 -3.45 17.34
C PHE A 179 3.03 -4.11 17.34
N MET A 180 3.79 -3.98 18.43
CA MET A 180 5.19 -4.43 18.53
C MET A 180 5.41 -5.92 18.16
N ASN A 181 4.41 -6.77 18.41
CA ASN A 181 4.46 -8.21 18.10
C ASN A 181 4.03 -8.55 16.66
N PHE A 182 3.48 -7.60 15.93
CA PHE A 182 2.90 -7.81 14.59
C PHE A 182 3.69 -7.12 13.49
N ILE A 183 4.25 -5.94 13.78
CA ILE A 183 4.88 -5.08 12.77
C ILE A 183 6.38 -5.31 12.75
N PRO A 184 6.95 -5.77 11.62
CA PRO A 184 8.37 -6.03 11.54
C PRO A 184 9.15 -4.75 11.17
N ALA A 185 10.22 -4.45 11.91
CA ALA A 185 11.23 -3.48 11.49
C ALA A 185 12.36 -4.21 10.75
N THR A 186 12.19 -4.46 9.44
CA THR A 186 13.20 -5.21 8.66
C THR A 186 14.20 -4.28 7.97
N ALA A 187 15.45 -4.76 7.84
CA ALA A 187 16.49 -4.16 6.99
C ALA A 187 16.47 -4.66 5.55
N ILE A 188 15.52 -5.55 5.22
CA ILE A 188 15.32 -6.09 3.88
C ILE A 188 13.83 -5.92 3.55
N GLU A 189 13.57 -5.22 2.46
CA GLU A 189 12.23 -5.02 1.90
C GLU A 189 12.15 -5.71 0.54
N CYS A 190 11.10 -6.48 0.34
CA CYS A 190 10.94 -7.33 -0.83
C CYS A 190 9.67 -6.93 -1.58
N PHE A 191 9.76 -6.86 -2.90
CA PHE A 191 8.66 -6.47 -3.77
C PHE A 191 8.54 -7.41 -4.96
N THR A 192 7.33 -7.55 -5.49
CA THR A 192 7.04 -8.45 -6.60
C THR A 192 5.97 -7.83 -7.49
N LYS A 193 6.05 -8.03 -8.81
CA LYS A 193 4.95 -7.64 -9.72
C LYS A 193 3.83 -8.66 -9.66
N LEU A 194 2.58 -8.23 -9.53
CA LEU A 194 1.43 -9.13 -9.58
C LEU A 194 0.59 -8.87 -10.82
N LYS A 195 0.02 -9.92 -11.40
CA LYS A 195 -0.99 -9.78 -12.46
C LYS A 195 -2.32 -9.45 -11.82
N PHE A 196 -3.08 -8.51 -12.38
CA PHE A 196 -4.38 -8.13 -11.84
C PHE A 196 -5.33 -9.32 -11.67
N LYS A 197 -5.33 -10.30 -12.59
CA LYS A 197 -6.15 -11.52 -12.46
C LYS A 197 -5.91 -12.28 -11.14
N GLU A 198 -4.67 -12.30 -10.66
CA GLU A 198 -4.29 -12.99 -9.43
C GLU A 198 -4.73 -12.17 -8.20
N VAL A 199 -4.50 -10.86 -8.22
CA VAL A 199 -4.98 -9.92 -7.18
C VAL A 199 -6.51 -9.97 -7.09
N ALA A 200 -7.20 -9.94 -8.22
CA ALA A 200 -8.66 -9.98 -8.29
C ALA A 200 -9.24 -11.30 -7.78
N ALA A 201 -8.61 -12.43 -8.11
CA ALA A 201 -9.05 -13.73 -7.61
C ALA A 201 -8.95 -13.82 -6.08
N LEU A 202 -7.81 -13.40 -5.49
CA LEU A 202 -7.66 -13.35 -4.04
C LEU A 202 -8.63 -12.37 -3.39
N TYR A 203 -8.77 -11.16 -3.95
CA TYR A 203 -9.68 -10.16 -3.41
C TYR A 203 -11.13 -10.64 -3.41
N SER A 204 -11.61 -11.20 -4.53
CA SER A 204 -12.95 -11.77 -4.65
C SER A 204 -13.16 -12.92 -3.66
N TYR A 205 -12.15 -13.76 -3.46
CA TYR A 205 -12.23 -14.84 -2.47
C TYR A 205 -12.38 -14.31 -1.04
N LEU A 206 -11.54 -13.36 -0.65
CA LEU A 206 -11.52 -12.80 0.71
C LEU A 206 -12.77 -11.98 1.04
N THR A 207 -13.40 -11.37 0.03
CA THR A 207 -14.60 -10.52 0.18
C THR A 207 -15.92 -11.25 -0.05
N SER A 208 -15.88 -12.46 -0.62
CA SER A 208 -17.09 -13.28 -0.82
C SER A 208 -17.71 -13.76 0.49
N ASP A 209 -18.97 -14.15 0.46
CA ASP A 209 -19.62 -14.88 1.56
C ASP A 209 -18.98 -16.28 1.76
N ASP A 210 -19.33 -16.96 2.85
CA ASP A 210 -18.73 -18.27 3.23
C ASP A 210 -19.17 -19.44 2.33
N ASN A 211 -19.85 -19.17 1.22
CA ASN A 211 -20.30 -20.22 0.29
C ASN A 211 -19.15 -20.64 -0.64
N THR A 212 -18.39 -21.65 -0.20
CA THR A 212 -17.04 -22.02 -0.67
C THR A 212 -16.94 -22.57 -2.09
N ASP A 213 -17.97 -23.27 -2.59
CA ASP A 213 -17.87 -24.04 -3.84
C ASP A 213 -17.83 -23.21 -5.14
N LYS A 214 -18.43 -22.00 -5.15
CA LYS A 214 -18.37 -21.11 -6.32
C LYS A 214 -17.08 -20.28 -6.36
N ASN A 215 -16.51 -19.97 -5.20
CA ASN A 215 -15.39 -19.03 -5.07
C ASN A 215 -14.02 -19.68 -5.35
N GLN A 216 -13.88 -20.99 -5.13
CA GLN A 216 -12.64 -21.71 -5.40
C GLN A 216 -12.32 -21.86 -6.90
N ARG A 217 -13.33 -21.82 -7.79
CA ARG A 217 -13.14 -21.97 -9.25
C ARG A 217 -12.25 -20.88 -9.86
N HIS A 218 -12.20 -19.70 -9.24
CA HIS A 218 -11.40 -18.58 -9.71
C HIS A 218 -9.95 -18.61 -9.22
N LEU A 219 -9.59 -19.48 -8.26
CA LEU A 219 -8.24 -19.57 -7.71
C LEU A 219 -7.26 -20.31 -8.62
N GLY A 220 -7.72 -20.95 -9.69
CA GLY A 220 -6.84 -21.58 -10.69
C GLY A 220 -5.90 -20.60 -11.41
N VAL A 221 -6.16 -19.30 -11.33
CA VAL A 221 -5.32 -18.25 -11.93
C VAL A 221 -4.16 -17.79 -11.05
N LEU A 222 -4.08 -18.27 -9.79
CA LEU A 222 -2.99 -17.92 -8.87
C LEU A 222 -1.67 -18.50 -9.39
N GLU A 223 -0.63 -17.68 -9.40
CA GLU A 223 0.71 -18.05 -9.84
C GLU A 223 1.68 -17.93 -8.66
N LYS A 224 1.86 -16.73 -8.11
CA LYS A 224 2.78 -16.47 -7.00
C LYS A 224 2.23 -16.84 -5.63
N TYR A 225 0.91 -16.75 -5.46
CA TYR A 225 0.21 -17.13 -4.24
C TYR A 225 -0.38 -18.54 -4.30
N LYS A 226 -0.10 -19.32 -5.35
CA LYS A 226 -0.60 -20.69 -5.51
C LYS A 226 -0.28 -21.57 -4.30
N TRP A 227 0.92 -21.44 -3.74
CA TRP A 227 1.34 -22.19 -2.56
C TRP A 227 0.48 -21.91 -1.32
N PHE A 228 -0.14 -20.72 -1.24
CA PHE A 228 -0.95 -20.29 -0.10
C PHE A 228 -2.38 -20.83 -0.15
N MET A 229 -2.81 -21.40 -1.30
CA MET A 229 -4.17 -21.91 -1.50
C MET A 229 -4.69 -22.81 -0.37
N PRO A 230 -3.93 -23.78 0.16
CA PRO A 230 -4.41 -24.66 1.24
C PRO A 230 -4.74 -23.92 2.55
N TYR A 231 -4.25 -22.69 2.72
CA TYR A 231 -4.45 -21.89 3.93
C TYR A 231 -5.53 -20.83 3.79
N LEU A 232 -6.05 -20.58 2.57
CA LEU A 232 -6.96 -19.46 2.30
C LEU A 232 -8.24 -19.49 3.14
N ASP A 233 -8.83 -20.66 3.35
CA ASP A 233 -10.02 -20.82 4.21
C ASP A 233 -9.73 -20.44 5.66
N SER A 234 -8.69 -21.05 6.23
CA SER A 234 -8.25 -20.75 7.60
C SER A 234 -7.83 -19.29 7.75
N PHE A 235 -7.23 -18.71 6.73
CA PHE A 235 -6.84 -17.30 6.71
C PHE A 235 -8.08 -16.40 6.74
N LYS A 236 -9.05 -16.62 5.84
CA LYS A 236 -10.30 -15.86 5.77
C LYS A 236 -11.11 -15.93 7.08
N ILE A 237 -11.22 -17.12 7.66
CA ILE A 237 -11.89 -17.31 8.97
C ILE A 237 -11.17 -16.50 10.06
N ARG A 238 -9.83 -16.55 10.08
CA ARG A 238 -9.04 -15.79 11.06
C ARG A 238 -9.18 -14.28 10.89
N LEU A 239 -9.40 -13.77 9.68
CA LEU A 239 -9.65 -12.33 9.47
C LEU A 239 -10.95 -11.88 10.15
N LYS A 240 -12.00 -12.69 10.10
CA LYS A 240 -13.31 -12.38 10.74
C LYS A 240 -13.25 -12.42 12.26
N ASN A 241 -12.41 -13.30 12.80
CA ASN A 241 -12.28 -13.51 14.25
C ASN A 241 -11.24 -12.61 14.91
N ARG A 242 -10.61 -11.69 14.15
CA ARG A 242 -9.67 -10.74 14.75
C ARG A 242 -10.45 -9.63 15.43
N LEU A 243 -10.28 -9.58 16.75
CA LEU A 243 -10.50 -8.39 17.55
C LEU A 243 -9.36 -7.43 17.21
N PHE A 244 -9.60 -6.46 16.33
CA PHE A 244 -8.70 -5.32 16.17
C PHE A 244 -9.07 -4.24 17.19
#